data_AF-A0A1E4K9G3-F1
#
_entry.id   AF-A0A1E4K9G3-F1
#
_cell.length_a   1.000
_cell.length_b   1.000
_cell.length_c   1.000
_cell.angle_alpha   90.00
_cell.angle_beta   90.00
_cell.angle_gamma   90.00
#
_symmetry.space_group_name_H-M   'P 1'
#
loop_
_entity.id
_entity.type
_entity.pdbx_description
1 polymer ?
#
loop_
_entity_poly.entity_id
_entity_poly.type
_entity_poly.pdbx_seq_one_letter_code
_entity_poly.pdbx_strand_id
1 'polypeptide(L)'
;MSTANALACPACGQRCLSAWDKLWLGPARSVRCGSCSCRVSVPWLPTLAFLLVGNVAPFILLALVWQPLLRRFGSVSFAVFAMGSSVLLFVFAALSLWAYVRWIPLLVRQR
;
A
#
# COMPACT_ATOMS: atom_id res chain seq x y z
N MET A 1 22.73 7.46 -6.49
CA MET A 1 21.93 6.37 -5.91
C MET A 1 20.95 5.90 -6.97
N SER A 2 21.20 4.73 -7.56
CA SER A 2 20.31 4.18 -8.59
C SER A 2 18.97 3.87 -7.92
N THR A 3 17.89 4.54 -8.33
CA THR A 3 16.54 4.24 -7.84
C THR A 3 16.22 2.83 -8.31
N ALA A 4 16.41 1.85 -7.42
CA ALA A 4 15.97 0.48 -7.64
C ALA A 4 14.47 0.54 -7.91
N ASN A 5 14.11 0.50 -9.19
CA ASN A 5 12.72 0.55 -9.60
C ASN A 5 12.05 -0.65 -8.95
N ALA A 6 11.06 -0.41 -8.08
CA ALA A 6 10.33 -1.45 -7.37
C ALA A 6 9.50 -2.39 -8.29
N LEU A 7 9.60 -2.18 -9.61
CA LEU A 7 9.03 -2.98 -10.70
C LEU A 7 10.10 -3.73 -11.53
N ALA A 8 11.38 -3.42 -11.30
CA ALA A 8 12.50 -4.08 -11.92
C ALA A 8 12.86 -5.37 -11.17
N CYS A 9 13.34 -6.35 -11.91
CA CYS A 9 13.89 -7.55 -11.31
C CYS A 9 15.18 -7.18 -10.55
N PRO A 10 15.31 -7.54 -9.27
CA PRO A 10 16.54 -7.29 -8.51
C PRO A 10 17.75 -8.10 -9.03
N ALA A 11 17.54 -9.18 -9.79
CA ALA A 11 18.62 -10.01 -10.33
C ALA A 11 19.20 -9.48 -11.65
N CYS A 12 18.36 -8.99 -12.57
CA CYS A 12 18.80 -8.54 -13.90
C CYS A 12 18.59 -7.04 -14.16
N GLY A 13 17.95 -6.31 -13.24
CA GLY A 13 17.65 -4.87 -13.37
C GLY A 13 16.59 -4.52 -14.43
N GLN A 14 16.15 -5.48 -15.24
CA GLN A 14 15.14 -5.27 -16.28
C GLN A 14 13.73 -5.17 -15.68
N ARG A 15 12.85 -4.40 -16.33
CA ARG A 15 11.45 -4.25 -15.91
C ARG A 15 10.73 -5.60 -16.02
N CYS A 16 10.29 -6.15 -14.89
CA CYS A 16 9.72 -7.49 -14.85
C CYS A 16 8.19 -7.50 -14.81
N LEU A 17 7.59 -6.49 -14.17
CA LEU A 17 6.15 -6.42 -13.90
C LEU A 17 5.62 -5.00 -14.10
N SER A 18 4.34 -4.89 -14.46
CA SER A 18 3.63 -3.62 -14.38
C SER A 18 3.17 -3.34 -12.93
N ALA A 19 2.81 -2.09 -12.63
CA ALA A 19 2.29 -1.71 -11.32
C ALA A 19 0.99 -2.46 -10.98
N TRP A 20 0.12 -2.68 -11.97
CA TRP A 20 -1.11 -3.43 -11.82
C TRP A 20 -0.83 -4.91 -11.57
N ASP A 21 0.06 -5.53 -12.34
CA ASP A 21 0.42 -6.94 -12.09
C ASP A 21 0.97 -7.14 -10.68
N LYS A 22 1.72 -6.16 -10.17
CA LYS A 22 2.24 -6.16 -8.79
C LYS A 22 1.15 -6.04 -7.71
N LEU A 23 0.06 -5.34 -8.00
CA LEU A 23 -1.11 -5.25 -7.10
C LEU A 23 -1.94 -6.53 -7.12
N TRP A 24 -2.07 -7.16 -8.29
CA TRP A 24 -2.78 -8.43 -8.47
C TRP A 24 -1.94 -9.66 -8.09
N LEU A 25 -0.65 -9.49 -7.82
CA LEU A 25 0.20 -10.54 -7.26
C LEU A 25 -0.20 -10.80 -5.79
N GLY A 26 -1.07 -11.79 -5.60
CA GLY A 26 -1.48 -12.25 -4.27
C GLY A 26 -0.35 -12.86 -3.42
N PRO A 27 -0.63 -13.21 -2.14
CA PRO A 27 0.36 -13.54 -1.10
C PRO A 27 1.32 -14.67 -1.41
N ALA A 28 0.82 -15.65 -2.15
CA ALA A 28 1.56 -16.87 -2.47
C ALA A 28 2.00 -16.92 -3.94
N ARG A 29 1.72 -15.87 -4.73
CA ARG A 29 2.04 -15.87 -6.15
C ARG A 29 3.45 -15.34 -6.37
N SER A 30 4.13 -15.99 -7.29
CA SER A 30 5.46 -15.60 -7.75
C SER A 30 5.48 -15.69 -9.26
N VAL A 31 6.10 -14.71 -9.90
CA VAL A 31 6.17 -14.63 -11.36
C VAL A 31 7.61 -14.88 -11.78
N ARG A 32 7.81 -15.53 -12.92
CA ARG A 32 9.14 -15.70 -13.52
C ARG A 32 9.48 -14.47 -14.34
N CYS A 33 10.69 -13.94 -14.16
CA CYS A 33 11.19 -12.88 -15.02
C CYS A 33 11.44 -13.43 -16.44
N GLY A 34 10.95 -12.73 -17.47
CA GLY A 34 11.17 -13.13 -18.87
C GLY A 34 12.62 -13.07 -19.32
N SER A 35 13.46 -12.22 -18.70
CA SER A 35 14.86 -12.04 -19.10
C SER A 35 15.82 -12.99 -18.39
N CYS A 36 15.73 -13.11 -17.05
CA CYS A 36 16.66 -13.92 -16.26
C CYS A 36 16.07 -15.25 -15.76
N SER A 37 14.79 -15.53 -16.04
CA SER A 37 14.04 -16.71 -15.57
C SER A 37 13.93 -16.89 -14.04
N CYS A 38 14.54 -16.01 -13.25
CA CYS A 38 14.42 -16.00 -11.79
C CYS A 38 12.97 -15.80 -11.34
N ARG A 39 12.61 -16.43 -10.22
CA ARG A 39 11.29 -16.27 -9.62
C ARG A 39 11.29 -15.07 -8.68
N VAL A 40 10.43 -14.10 -8.94
CA VAL A 40 10.24 -12.89 -8.12
C VAL A 40 8.89 -12.92 -7.42
N SER A 41 8.88 -12.49 -6.18
CA SER A 41 7.67 -12.37 -5.35
C SER A 41 7.67 -11.07 -4.57
N VAL A 42 6.48 -10.60 -4.20
CA VAL A 42 6.30 -9.45 -3.31
C VAL A 42 6.43 -9.92 -1.86
N PRO A 43 7.15 -9.19 -0.99
CA PRO A 43 7.17 -9.47 0.44
C PRO A 43 5.83 -9.12 1.07
N TRP A 44 4.99 -10.13 1.30
CA TRP A 44 3.61 -9.90 1.74
C TRP A 44 3.47 -9.45 3.20
N LEU A 45 4.32 -9.92 4.12
CA LEU A 45 4.27 -9.47 5.52
C LEU A 45 4.46 -7.94 5.65
N PRO A 46 5.55 -7.34 5.14
CA PRO A 46 5.72 -5.89 5.24
C PRO A 46 4.69 -5.13 4.39
N THR A 47 4.20 -5.72 3.30
CA THR A 47 3.08 -5.15 2.53
C THR A 47 1.80 -5.07 3.36
N LEU A 48 1.45 -6.15 4.05
CA LEU A 48 0.27 -6.22 4.90
C LEU A 48 0.39 -5.24 6.07
N ALA A 49 1.55 -5.20 6.73
CA ALA A 49 1.84 -4.25 7.79
C ALA A 49 1.72 -2.81 7.30
N PHE A 50 2.26 -2.50 6.12
CA PHE A 50 2.16 -1.17 5.52
C PHE A 50 0.73 -0.79 5.16
N LEU A 51 -0.06 -1.72 4.62
CA LEU A 51 -1.48 -1.49 4.31
C LEU A 51 -2.33 -1.34 5.58
N LEU A 52 -2.09 -2.15 6.61
CA LEU A 52 -2.78 -2.07 7.91
C LEU A 52 -2.44 -0.76 8.63
N VAL A 53 -1.16 -0.46 8.80
CA VAL A 53 -0.73 0.78 9.46
C VAL A 53 -1.18 1.98 8.64
N GLY A 54 -1.01 1.93 7.33
CA GLY A 54 -1.44 2.99 6.42
C GLY A 54 -2.95 3.24 6.48
N ASN A 55 -3.80 2.22 6.45
CA ASN A 55 -5.24 2.45 6.32
C ASN A 55 -5.99 2.46 7.66
N VAL A 56 -5.54 1.70 8.66
CA VAL A 56 -6.23 1.55 9.95
C VAL A 56 -5.78 2.58 10.98
N ALA A 57 -4.48 2.89 11.05
CA ALA A 57 -3.98 3.88 12.02
C ALA A 57 -4.61 5.28 11.85
N PRO A 58 -4.77 5.84 10.63
CA PRO A 58 -5.45 7.11 10.48
C PRO A 58 -6.93 7.04 10.85
N PHE A 59 -7.60 5.89 10.69
CA PHE A 59 -8.98 5.70 11.14
C PHE A 59 -9.09 5.82 12.67
N ILE A 60 -8.17 5.17 13.39
CA ILE A 60 -8.10 5.21 14.85
C ILE A 60 -7.77 6.63 15.33
N LEU A 61 -6.78 7.28 14.71
CA LEU A 61 -6.41 8.66 15.04
C LEU A 61 -7.56 9.64 14.79
N LEU A 62 -8.23 9.52 13.64
CA LEU A 62 -9.37 10.37 13.31
C LEU A 62 -10.50 10.16 14.33
N ALA A 63 -10.81 8.92 14.69
CA ALA A 63 -11.82 8.62 15.71
C ALA A 63 -11.45 9.21 17.08
N LEU A 64 -10.19 9.09 17.51
CA LEU A 64 -9.70 9.65 18.78
C LEU A 64 -9.76 11.18 18.83
N VAL A 65 -9.44 11.86 17.72
CA VAL A 65 -9.51 13.32 17.64
C VAL A 65 -10.94 13.82 17.57
N TRP A 66 -11.83 13.10 16.90
CA TRP A 66 -13.21 13.55 16.65
C TRP A 66 -14.16 13.30 17.82
N GLN A 67 -13.95 12.23 18.60
CA GLN A 67 -14.75 11.92 19.79
C GLN A 67 -14.90 13.10 20.77
N PRO A 68 -13.83 13.81 21.19
CA PRO A 68 -13.96 14.97 22.07
C PRO A 68 -14.57 16.18 21.36
N LEU A 69 -14.36 16.33 20.05
CA LEU A 69 -14.89 17.46 19.27
C LEU A 69 -16.42 17.36 19.09
N LEU A 70 -16.93 16.16 18.81
CA LEU A 70 -18.37 15.87 18.72
C LEU A 70 -19.07 16.11 20.06
N ARG A 71 -18.45 15.70 21.18
CA ARG A 71 -18.96 15.96 22.54
C ARG A 71 -19.04 17.46 22.86
N ARG A 72 -18.18 18.29 22.26
CA ARG A 72 -18.09 19.72 22.54
C ARG A 72 -18.95 20.60 21.63
N PHE A 73 -19.11 20.22 20.37
CA PHE A 73 -19.83 21.03 19.37
C PHE A 73 -21.26 20.56 19.07
N GLY A 74 -21.70 19.42 19.62
CA GLY A 74 -23.10 18.98 19.73
C GLY A 74 -23.89 18.77 18.42
N SER A 75 -23.37 19.22 17.28
CA SER A 75 -24.18 19.50 16.09
C SER A 75 -23.41 19.32 14.78
N VAL A 76 -22.28 18.60 14.79
CA VAL A 76 -21.66 18.20 13.52
C VAL A 76 -22.47 17.01 13.03
N SER A 77 -23.27 17.21 11.98
CA SER A 77 -24.10 16.13 11.41
C SER A 77 -23.24 14.91 11.11
N PHE A 78 -23.69 13.73 11.53
CA PHE A 78 -23.03 12.45 11.24
C PHE A 78 -22.69 12.29 9.75
N ALA A 79 -23.50 12.87 8.87
CA ALA A 79 -23.25 12.94 7.43
C ALA A 79 -21.95 13.68 7.07
N VAL A 80 -21.66 14.84 7.68
CA VAL A 80 -20.43 15.61 7.41
C VAL A 80 -19.22 14.82 7.91
N PHE A 81 -19.36 14.15 9.05
CA PHE A 81 -18.33 13.23 9.55
C PHE A 81 -18.07 12.10 8.56
N ALA A 82 -19.10 11.32 8.21
CA ALA A 82 -18.96 10.19 7.29
C ALA A 82 -18.35 10.63 5.95
N MET A 83 -18.77 11.77 5.41
CA MET A 83 -18.30 12.29 4.13
C MET A 83 -16.84 12.76 4.20
N GLY A 84 -16.47 13.53 5.22
CA GLY A 84 -15.09 13.97 5.43
C GLY A 84 -14.13 12.81 5.69
N SER A 85 -14.52 11.85 6.53
CA SER A 85 -13.75 10.64 6.80
C SER A 85 -13.57 9.81 5.53
N SER A 86 -14.62 9.65 4.72
CA SER A 86 -14.56 8.88 3.46
C SER A 86 -13.54 9.48 2.50
N VAL A 87 -13.56 10.80 2.29
CA VAL A 87 -12.61 11.47 1.39
C VAL A 87 -11.17 11.30 1.88
N LEU A 88 -10.92 11.50 3.17
CA LEU A 88 -9.61 11.29 3.78
C LEU A 88 -9.09 9.86 3.59
N LEU A 89 -9.97 8.87 3.75
CA LEU A 89 -9.62 7.47 3.53
C LEU A 89 -9.27 7.18 2.08
N PHE A 90 -10.04 7.68 1.11
CA PHE A 90 -9.72 7.51 -0.30
C PHE A 90 -8.38 8.13 -0.67
N VAL A 91 -8.10 9.34 -0.17
CA VAL A 91 -6.81 10.02 -0.40
C VAL A 91 -5.68 9.21 0.24
N PHE A 92 -5.84 8.78 1.48
CA PHE A 92 -4.81 8.02 2.18
C PHE A 92 -4.56 6.65 1.54
N ALA A 93 -5.63 5.95 1.16
CA ALA A 93 -5.54 4.69 0.44
C ALA A 93 -4.79 4.85 -0.89
N ALA A 94 -5.12 5.88 -1.68
CA ALA A 94 -4.43 6.17 -2.94
C ALA A 94 -2.93 6.48 -2.73
N LEU A 95 -2.59 7.30 -1.72
CA LEU A 95 -1.20 7.59 -1.35
C LEU A 95 -0.46 6.32 -0.90
N SER A 96 -1.10 5.48 -0.09
CA SER A 96 -0.53 4.21 0.37
C SER A 96 -0.28 3.25 -0.78
N LEU A 97 -1.19 3.17 -1.76
CA LEU A 97 -1.05 2.35 -2.95
C LEU A 97 0.11 2.84 -3.84
N TRP A 98 0.19 4.15 -4.03
CA TRP A 98 1.26 4.78 -4.80
C TRP A 98 2.63 4.54 -4.14
N ALA A 99 2.71 4.71 -2.82
CA ALA A 99 3.91 4.42 -2.04
C ALA A 99 4.29 2.94 -2.13
N TYR A 100 3.31 2.03 -1.99
CA TYR A 100 3.50 0.59 -2.13
C TYR A 100 4.13 0.21 -3.47
N VAL A 101 3.56 0.70 -4.57
CA VAL A 101 4.05 0.41 -5.93
C VAL A 101 5.48 0.90 -6.09
N ARG A 102 5.79 2.09 -5.57
CA ARG A 102 7.06 2.77 -5.81
C ARG A 102 8.19 2.37 -4.86
N TRP A 103 7.89 1.99 -3.62
CA TRP A 103 8.91 1.78 -2.58
C TRP A 103 9.14 0.32 -2.22
N ILE A 104 8.15 -0.57 -2.32
CA ILE A 104 8.33 -1.96 -1.88
C ILE A 104 9.07 -2.77 -2.94
N PRO A 105 10.33 -3.18 -2.73
CA PRO A 105 11.11 -3.90 -3.73
C PRO A 105 10.60 -5.34 -3.91
N LEU A 106 10.83 -5.89 -5.11
CA LEU A 106 10.62 -7.31 -5.36
C LEU A 106 11.73 -8.13 -4.70
N LEU A 107 11.39 -9.27 -4.11
CA LEU A 107 12.35 -10.23 -3.59
C LEU A 107 12.53 -11.38 -4.58
N VAL A 108 13.78 -11.81 -4.79
CA VAL A 108 14.05 -13.07 -5.49
C VAL A 108 13.73 -14.21 -4.54
N ARG A 109 12.81 -15.09 -4.94
CA ARG A 109 12.56 -16.34 -4.24
C ARG A 109 13.52 -17.38 -4.80
N GLN A 110 14.69 -17.50 -4.18
CA GLN A 110 15.58 -18.62 -4.44
C GLN A 110 14.90 -19.90 -3.93
N ARG A 111 14.91 -20.94 -4.77
CA ARG A 111 14.33 -22.23 -4.45
C ARG A 111 15.36 -23.04 -3.68
#